data_AF-A0A8S3UFW9-F1
#
_entry.id   AF-A0A8S3UFW9-F1
#
_cell.length_a   1.000
_cell.length_b   1.000
_cell.length_c   1.000
_cell.angle_alpha   90.00
_cell.angle_beta   90.00
_cell.angle_gamma   90.00
#
_symmetry.space_group_name_H-M   'P 1'
#
loop_
_entity.id
_entity.type
_entity.pdbx_description
1 polymer ?
#
loop_
_entity_poly.entity_id
_entity_poly.type
_entity_poly.pdbx_seq_one_letter_code
_entity_poly.pdbx_strand_id
1 'polypeptide(L)'
;MSKVSEDLLIYFVAHCQSVLKLKYSTIKLYLAGVRFHGVNFDNVNPLCDKFGHTYQRLQNVLNGVKKSESKPLRQKLPITFKILQEIVTCLQCGFFNHDYMDLTFQTACVLAFYGFLRCNEFTCRTVFDPDSNLCVSDINFVSECEVTVNLKATKTDIFRQGIIISLFKIEGVVCPYKLLSQLMSVRLNLNAKHNDSFSLKKPENHFPGTIL
;
A
#
# COMPACT_ATOMS: atom_id res chain seq x y z
N MET A 1 -11.92 -32.20 -24.80
CA MET A 1 -11.18 -31.43 -25.82
C MET A 1 -10.92 -30.05 -25.23
N SER A 2 -9.67 -29.66 -25.00
CA SER A 2 -9.35 -28.34 -24.46
C SER A 2 -9.84 -27.26 -25.44
N LYS A 3 -10.82 -26.45 -25.00
CA LYS A 3 -11.54 -25.45 -25.81
C LYS A 3 -10.65 -24.26 -26.22
N VAL A 4 -9.43 -24.19 -25.72
CA VAL A 4 -8.50 -23.07 -25.89
C VAL A 4 -7.37 -23.48 -26.84
N SER A 5 -7.29 -22.83 -28.00
CA SER A 5 -6.23 -23.02 -29.00
C SER A 5 -5.21 -21.87 -28.98
N GLU A 6 -4.05 -22.08 -29.59
CA GLU A 6 -3.02 -21.04 -29.76
C GLU A 6 -3.58 -19.78 -30.46
N ASP A 7 -4.33 -19.96 -31.55
CA ASP A 7 -4.89 -18.84 -32.30
C ASP A 7 -5.89 -18.03 -31.47
N LEU A 8 -6.72 -18.70 -30.65
CA LEU A 8 -7.65 -18.02 -29.75
C LEU A 8 -6.90 -17.18 -28.71
N LEU A 9 -5.78 -17.68 -28.17
CA LEU A 9 -4.94 -16.91 -27.25
C LEU A 9 -4.28 -15.71 -27.94
N ILE A 10 -3.85 -15.87 -29.19
CA ILE A 10 -3.30 -14.75 -29.99
C ILE A 10 -4.37 -13.69 -30.24
N TYR A 11 -5.59 -14.09 -30.65
CA TYR A 11 -6.70 -13.16 -30.84
C TYR A 11 -7.09 -12.46 -29.55
N PHE A 12 -7.09 -13.18 -28.43
CA PHE A 12 -7.32 -12.60 -27.11
C PHE A 12 -6.28 -11.53 -26.77
N VAL A 13 -4.98 -11.83 -26.93
CA VAL A 13 -3.91 -10.86 -26.70
C VAL A 13 -4.04 -9.65 -27.62
N ALA A 14 -4.30 -9.87 -28.90
CA ALA A 14 -4.49 -8.81 -29.88
C ALA A 14 -5.70 -7.93 -29.52
N HIS A 15 -6.83 -8.52 -29.11
CA HIS A 15 -8.01 -7.80 -28.67
C HIS A 15 -7.75 -6.98 -27.39
N CYS A 16 -7.07 -7.57 -26.40
CA CYS A 16 -6.69 -6.87 -25.17
C CYS A 16 -5.81 -5.65 -25.44
N GLN A 17 -4.86 -5.74 -26.38
CA GLN A 17 -3.99 -4.62 -26.72
C GLN A 17 -4.71 -3.58 -27.59
N SER A 18 -5.35 -4.00 -28.67
CA SER A 18 -5.87 -3.10 -29.72
C SER A 18 -7.20 -2.45 -29.34
N VAL A 19 -8.12 -3.20 -28.72
CA VAL A 19 -9.47 -2.74 -28.36
C VAL A 19 -9.50 -2.26 -26.91
N LEU A 20 -9.09 -3.12 -25.97
CA LEU A 20 -9.17 -2.81 -24.53
C LEU A 20 -8.03 -1.90 -24.04
N LYS A 21 -7.00 -1.65 -24.88
CA LYS A 21 -5.82 -0.84 -24.56
C LYS A 21 -5.14 -1.24 -23.24
N LEU A 22 -5.15 -2.54 -22.92
CA LEU A 22 -4.54 -3.06 -21.70
C LEU A 22 -3.03 -3.12 -21.83
N LYS A 23 -2.34 -2.91 -20.70
CA LYS A 23 -0.88 -3.06 -20.60
C LYS A 23 -0.47 -4.53 -20.70
N TYR A 24 0.72 -4.76 -21.22
CA TYR A 24 1.41 -6.04 -21.28
C TYR A 24 1.38 -6.78 -19.94
N SER A 25 1.60 -6.08 -18.83
CA SER A 25 1.55 -6.69 -17.49
C SER A 25 0.19 -7.28 -17.14
N THR A 26 -0.89 -6.59 -17.53
CA THR A 26 -2.27 -7.03 -17.29
C THR A 26 -2.64 -8.19 -18.20
N ILE A 27 -2.25 -8.12 -19.48
CA ILE A 27 -2.45 -9.21 -20.44
C ILE A 27 -1.76 -10.49 -19.96
N LYS A 28 -0.51 -10.37 -19.47
CA LYS A 28 0.23 -11.50 -18.89
C LYS A 28 -0.45 -12.07 -17.65
N LEU A 29 -1.05 -11.21 -16.81
CA LEU A 29 -1.83 -11.63 -15.64
C LEU A 29 -3.08 -12.41 -16.06
N TYR A 30 -3.80 -11.97 -17.10
CA TYR A 30 -4.97 -12.69 -17.63
C TYR A 30 -4.58 -14.04 -18.21
N LEU A 31 -3.50 -14.12 -18.98
CA LEU A 31 -2.97 -15.39 -19.48
C LEU A 31 -2.54 -16.33 -18.34
N ALA A 32 -1.99 -15.79 -17.25
CA ALA A 32 -1.69 -16.58 -16.05
C ALA A 32 -2.97 -17.12 -15.40
N GLY A 33 -4.06 -16.35 -15.39
CA GLY A 33 -5.39 -16.81 -14.95
C GLY A 33 -5.94 -17.94 -15.84
N VAL A 34 -5.83 -17.81 -17.16
CA VAL A 34 -6.21 -18.87 -18.11
C VAL A 34 -5.40 -20.14 -17.87
N ARG A 35 -4.09 -20.02 -17.66
CA ARG A 35 -3.21 -21.13 -17.28
C ARG A 35 -3.65 -21.78 -15.98
N PHE A 36 -3.90 -20.98 -14.94
CA PHE A 36 -4.31 -21.48 -13.62
C PHE A 36 -5.61 -22.27 -13.71
N HIS A 37 -6.60 -21.77 -14.45
CA HIS A 37 -7.84 -22.49 -14.69
C HIS A 37 -7.60 -23.82 -15.43
N GLY A 38 -6.85 -23.80 -16.54
CA GLY A 38 -6.59 -25.02 -17.30
C GLY A 38 -5.84 -26.09 -16.51
N VAL A 39 -4.85 -25.69 -15.70
CA VAL A 39 -4.09 -26.63 -14.86
C VAL A 39 -4.96 -27.23 -13.76
N ASN A 40 -5.81 -26.43 -13.11
CA ASN A 40 -6.58 -26.91 -11.95
C ASN A 40 -7.86 -27.67 -12.33
N PHE A 41 -8.52 -27.32 -13.44
CA PHE A 41 -9.82 -27.89 -13.81
C PHE A 41 -9.74 -28.83 -15.01
N ASP A 42 -8.87 -28.54 -15.98
CA ASP A 42 -8.75 -29.32 -17.22
C ASP A 42 -7.52 -30.25 -17.24
N ASN A 43 -6.67 -30.17 -16.20
CA ASN A 43 -5.37 -30.85 -16.09
C ASN A 43 -4.47 -30.67 -17.34
N VAL A 44 -4.60 -29.53 -18.03
CA VAL A 44 -3.88 -29.19 -19.25
C VAL A 44 -3.37 -27.76 -19.14
N ASN A 45 -2.15 -27.50 -19.62
CA ASN A 45 -1.66 -26.13 -19.73
C ASN A 45 -2.05 -25.54 -21.10
N PRO A 46 -3.05 -24.64 -21.20
CA PRO A 46 -3.51 -24.10 -22.47
C PRO A 46 -2.48 -23.19 -23.17
N LEU A 47 -1.40 -22.81 -22.48
CA LEU A 47 -0.33 -21.98 -23.04
C LEU A 47 0.82 -22.81 -23.63
N CYS A 48 0.73 -24.15 -23.54
CA CYS A 48 1.70 -25.07 -24.11
C CYS A 48 1.05 -26.00 -25.14
N ASP A 49 1.88 -26.54 -26.03
CA ASP A 49 1.51 -27.63 -26.92
C ASP A 49 1.37 -28.95 -26.16
N LYS A 50 1.02 -30.01 -26.89
CA LYS A 50 0.84 -31.37 -26.33
C LYS A 50 2.13 -31.94 -25.72
N PHE A 51 3.29 -31.39 -26.07
CA PHE A 51 4.61 -31.81 -25.58
C PHE A 51 5.10 -30.92 -24.43
N GLY A 52 4.29 -29.94 -23.99
CA GLY A 52 4.64 -29.01 -22.93
C GLY A 52 5.48 -27.81 -23.39
N HIS A 53 5.73 -27.66 -24.69
CA HIS A 53 6.47 -26.51 -25.21
C HIS A 53 5.58 -25.28 -25.33
N THR A 54 6.14 -24.12 -25.00
CA THR A 54 5.40 -22.86 -25.11
C THR A 54 5.19 -22.47 -26.58
N TYR A 55 4.00 -21.99 -26.90
CA TYR A 55 3.64 -21.48 -28.23
C TYR A 55 4.53 -20.30 -28.66
N GLN A 56 5.40 -20.52 -29.65
CA GLN A 56 6.35 -19.51 -30.13
C GLN A 56 5.64 -18.31 -30.76
N ARG A 57 4.53 -18.52 -31.50
CA ARG A 57 3.78 -17.42 -32.12
C ARG A 57 3.16 -16.53 -31.05
N LEU A 58 2.58 -17.12 -30.01
CA LEU A 58 2.06 -16.40 -28.85
C LEU A 58 3.15 -15.58 -28.14
N GLN A 59 4.34 -16.17 -27.92
CA GLN A 59 5.46 -15.45 -27.31
C GLN A 59 5.92 -14.27 -28.18
N ASN A 60 5.98 -14.45 -29.50
CA ASN A 60 6.36 -13.37 -30.42
C ASN A 60 5.36 -12.22 -30.40
N VAL A 61 4.06 -12.51 -30.37
CA VAL A 61 3.00 -11.50 -30.23
C VAL A 61 3.14 -10.76 -28.90
N LEU A 62 3.30 -11.49 -27.79
CA LEU A 62 3.52 -10.91 -26.47
C LEU A 62 4.77 -10.01 -26.41
N ASN A 63 5.85 -10.42 -27.07
CA ASN A 63 7.07 -9.61 -27.20
C ASN A 63 6.84 -8.36 -28.05
N GLY A 64 6.04 -8.45 -29.12
CA GLY A 64 5.60 -7.30 -29.92
C GLY A 64 4.82 -6.29 -29.08
N VAL A 65 3.83 -6.77 -28.31
CA VAL A 65 3.05 -5.95 -27.37
C VAL A 65 3.99 -5.27 -26.37
N LYS A 66 4.85 -6.03 -25.71
CA LYS A 66 5.82 -5.51 -24.73
C LYS A 66 6.71 -4.42 -25.33
N LYS A 67 7.24 -4.63 -26.54
CA LYS A 67 8.09 -3.67 -27.24
C LYS A 67 7.33 -2.39 -27.59
N SER A 68 6.09 -2.51 -28.07
CA SER A 68 5.24 -1.35 -28.39
C SER A 68 4.91 -0.47 -27.18
N GLU A 69 4.92 -1.05 -25.98
CA GLU A 69 4.63 -0.37 -24.72
C GLU A 69 5.85 0.20 -24.00
N SER A 70 7.06 -0.02 -24.51
CA SER A 70 8.32 0.35 -23.84
C SER A 70 8.46 1.87 -23.66
N LYS A 71 7.82 2.41 -22.62
CA LYS A 71 8.11 3.74 -22.09
C LYS A 71 9.25 3.61 -21.07
N PRO A 72 10.10 4.64 -20.91
CA PRO A 72 11.10 4.63 -19.84
C PRO A 72 10.39 4.35 -18.52
N LEU A 73 10.90 3.36 -17.78
CA LEU A 73 10.36 3.01 -16.47
C LEU A 73 10.39 4.26 -15.60
N ARG A 74 9.22 4.75 -15.18
CA ARG A 74 9.15 5.79 -14.15
C ARG A 74 9.57 5.15 -12.84
N GLN A 75 10.87 5.24 -12.52
CA GLN A 75 11.40 4.73 -11.27
C GLN A 75 10.74 5.50 -10.12
N LYS A 76 10.18 4.74 -9.17
CA LYS A 76 9.76 5.32 -7.89
C LYS A 76 11.03 5.62 -7.12
N LEU A 77 11.30 6.91 -6.88
CA LEU A 77 12.45 7.33 -6.08
C LEU A 77 12.12 7.14 -4.60
N PRO A 78 13.11 6.75 -3.77
CA PRO A 78 12.91 6.67 -2.33
C PRO A 78 12.65 8.06 -1.74
N ILE A 79 11.84 8.10 -0.69
CA ILE A 79 11.77 9.28 0.17
C ILE A 79 13.10 9.32 0.93
N THR A 80 13.88 10.37 0.74
CA THR A 80 15.13 10.58 1.48
C THR A 80 14.84 11.33 2.78
N PHE A 81 15.78 11.29 3.71
CA PHE A 81 15.68 12.06 4.96
C PHE A 81 15.44 13.55 4.70
N LYS A 82 16.09 14.13 3.69
CA LYS A 82 15.91 15.54 3.32
C LYS A 82 14.47 15.83 2.88
N ILE A 83 13.90 14.96 2.04
CA ILE A 83 12.51 15.10 1.60
C ILE A 83 11.55 14.96 2.79
N LEU A 84 11.80 14.01 3.69
CA LEU A 84 11.00 13.86 4.91
C LEU A 84 11.05 15.13 5.78
N GLN A 85 12.23 15.71 5.96
CA GLN A 85 12.41 16.94 6.72
C GLN A 85 11.65 18.11 6.07
N GLU A 86 11.73 18.28 4.75
CA GLU A 86 10.98 19.30 4.01
C GLU A 86 9.45 19.11 4.16
N ILE A 87 8.96 17.87 4.08
CA ILE A 87 7.54 17.55 4.30
C ILE A 87 7.11 17.96 5.71
N VAL A 88 7.87 17.57 6.73
CA VAL A 88 7.52 17.86 8.13
C VAL A 88 7.56 19.36 8.40
N THR A 89 8.59 20.08 7.92
CA THR A 89 8.68 21.54 8.07
C THR A 89 7.53 22.24 7.36
N CYS A 90 7.12 21.78 6.17
CA CYS A 90 5.98 22.35 5.46
C CYS A 90 4.67 22.19 6.25
N LEU A 91 4.44 21.01 6.84
CA LEU A 91 3.26 20.76 7.67
C LEU A 91 3.28 21.57 8.98
N GLN A 92 4.46 21.84 9.56
CA GLN A 92 4.60 22.70 10.73
C GLN A 92 4.25 24.17 10.45
N CYS A 93 4.33 24.61 9.19
CA CYS A 93 3.89 25.94 8.77
C CYS A 93 2.36 26.06 8.57
N GLY A 94 1.58 25.00 8.85
CA GLY A 94 0.12 25.03 8.76
C GLY A 94 -0.39 24.76 7.34
N PHE A 95 0.04 23.65 6.72
CA PHE A 95 -0.34 23.33 5.33
C PHE A 95 -1.85 23.09 5.16
N PHE A 96 -2.49 22.44 6.13
CA PHE A 96 -3.93 22.16 6.07
C PHE A 96 -4.80 23.19 6.82
N ASN A 97 -4.20 24.26 7.36
CA ASN A 97 -4.86 25.22 8.26
C ASN A 97 -5.58 24.53 9.45
N HIS A 98 -5.11 23.36 9.85
CA HIS A 98 -5.73 22.56 10.91
C HIS A 98 -4.64 21.79 11.66
N ASP A 99 -4.21 22.33 12.80
CA ASP A 99 -3.07 21.86 13.58
C ASP A 99 -3.07 20.34 13.83
N TYR A 100 -4.23 19.78 14.20
CA TYR A 100 -4.36 18.34 14.41
C TYR A 100 -4.16 17.50 13.13
N MET A 101 -4.63 17.96 11.96
CA MET A 101 -4.41 17.25 10.71
C MET A 101 -2.94 17.33 10.31
N ASP A 102 -2.34 18.52 10.38
CA ASP A 102 -0.92 18.72 10.11
C ASP A 102 -0.05 17.82 11.02
N LEU A 103 -0.34 17.78 12.32
CA LEU A 103 0.37 16.91 13.27
C LEU A 103 0.17 15.41 12.97
N THR A 104 -1.04 15.01 12.59
CA THR A 104 -1.32 13.61 12.24
C THR A 104 -0.57 13.20 10.97
N PHE A 105 -0.50 14.06 9.96
CA PHE A 105 0.28 13.81 8.74
C PHE A 105 1.79 13.79 9.00
N GLN A 106 2.30 14.71 9.82
CA GLN A 106 3.71 14.70 10.24
C GLN A 106 4.08 13.38 10.89
N THR A 107 3.30 12.97 11.88
CA THR A 107 3.50 11.70 12.60
C THR A 107 3.34 10.51 11.65
N ALA A 108 2.34 10.57 10.76
CA ALA A 108 2.14 9.78 9.55
C ALA A 108 3.44 9.42 8.81
N CYS A 109 4.03 10.46 8.23
CA CYS A 109 5.20 10.36 7.37
C CYS A 109 6.43 9.89 8.13
N VAL A 110 6.64 10.39 9.35
CA VAL A 110 7.79 10.03 10.17
C VAL A 110 7.70 8.57 10.62
N LEU A 111 6.54 8.13 11.10
CA LEU A 111 6.31 6.73 11.48
C LEU A 111 6.52 5.80 10.28
N ALA A 112 5.99 6.13 9.11
CA ALA A 112 6.15 5.33 7.90
C ALA A 112 7.62 5.26 7.44
N PHE A 113 8.38 6.35 7.58
CA PHE A 113 9.79 6.40 7.20
C PHE A 113 10.67 5.56 8.13
N TYR A 114 10.57 5.74 9.45
CA TYR A 114 11.41 5.00 10.40
C TYR A 114 10.95 3.56 10.61
N GLY A 115 9.65 3.29 10.53
CA GLY A 115 9.09 1.95 10.62
C GLY A 115 9.10 1.17 9.30
N PHE A 116 9.55 1.79 8.19
CA PHE A 116 9.49 1.22 6.84
C PHE A 116 8.10 0.66 6.48
N LEU A 117 7.05 1.36 6.94
CA LEU A 117 5.68 0.88 6.83
C LEU A 117 5.14 1.06 5.41
N ARG A 118 4.38 0.07 4.96
CA ARG A 118 3.51 0.21 3.79
C ARG A 118 2.28 1.02 4.17
N CYS A 119 1.71 1.75 3.21
CA CYS A 119 0.49 2.54 3.46
C CYS A 119 -0.61 1.74 4.17
N ASN A 120 -0.86 0.51 3.73
CA ASN A 120 -1.89 -0.35 4.33
C ASN A 120 -1.66 -0.75 5.80
N GLU A 121 -0.45 -0.58 6.33
CA GLU A 121 -0.11 -0.99 7.70
C GLU A 121 -0.45 0.11 8.71
N PHE A 122 -0.53 1.37 8.28
CA PHE A 122 -0.91 2.51 9.14
C PHE A 122 -2.14 3.27 8.66
N THR A 123 -2.67 2.99 7.46
CA THR A 123 -3.91 3.57 6.93
C THR A 123 -5.01 2.51 6.75
N CYS A 124 -6.26 2.97 6.79
CA CYS A 124 -7.44 2.13 6.56
C CYS A 124 -7.92 2.32 5.11
N ARG A 125 -8.18 1.22 4.39
CA ARG A 125 -8.66 1.29 2.98
C ARG A 125 -10.16 1.48 2.85
N THR A 126 -10.95 0.86 3.71
CA THR A 126 -12.40 0.78 3.58
C THR A 126 -13.08 1.00 4.92
N VAL A 127 -13.13 -0.04 5.74
CA VAL A 127 -13.72 -0.02 7.08
C VAL A 127 -12.60 -0.20 8.07
N PHE A 128 -12.60 0.63 9.10
CA PHE A 128 -11.67 0.50 10.20
C PHE A 128 -12.05 -0.71 11.05
N ASP A 129 -11.09 -1.60 11.24
CA ASP A 129 -11.18 -2.78 12.07
C ASP A 129 -10.06 -2.71 13.14
N PRO A 130 -10.41 -2.52 14.43
CA PRO A 130 -9.43 -2.43 15.50
C PRO A 130 -8.51 -3.65 15.64
N ASP A 131 -8.94 -4.82 15.18
CA ASP A 131 -8.18 -6.07 15.31
C ASP A 131 -7.13 -6.22 14.21
N SER A 132 -7.26 -5.50 13.09
CA SER A 132 -6.34 -5.59 11.96
C SER A 132 -5.68 -4.27 11.58
N ASN A 133 -6.20 -3.13 12.06
CA ASN A 133 -5.65 -1.80 11.79
C ASN A 133 -4.93 -1.24 13.01
N LEU A 134 -3.99 -0.34 12.73
CA LEU A 134 -3.21 0.33 13.76
C LEU A 134 -4.10 1.24 14.61
N CYS A 135 -4.13 0.99 15.90
CA CYS A 135 -4.88 1.73 16.91
C CYS A 135 -3.97 2.60 17.78
N VAL A 136 -4.58 3.48 18.56
CA VAL A 136 -3.88 4.22 19.62
C VAL A 136 -3.27 3.27 20.66
N SER A 137 -3.95 2.18 20.99
CA SER A 137 -3.46 1.15 21.93
C SER A 137 -2.23 0.38 21.45
N ASP A 138 -1.90 0.44 20.15
CA ASP A 138 -0.74 -0.26 19.60
C ASP A 138 0.56 0.53 19.79
N ILE A 139 0.48 1.75 20.34
CA ILE A 139 1.62 2.62 20.60
C ILE A 139 1.95 2.58 22.09
N ASN A 140 3.10 2.01 22.43
CA ASN A 140 3.55 1.88 23.80
C ASN A 140 4.87 2.63 24.02
N PHE A 141 4.85 3.60 24.93
CA PHE A 141 6.07 4.30 25.37
C PHE A 141 6.76 3.44 26.43
N VAL A 142 7.87 2.80 26.04
CA VAL A 142 8.61 1.86 26.90
C VAL A 142 9.55 2.60 27.85
N SER A 143 10.15 3.70 27.36
CA SER A 143 11.03 4.56 28.15
C SER A 143 10.95 6.01 27.67
N GLU A 144 11.65 6.93 28.33
CA GLU A 144 11.75 8.35 27.91
C GLU A 144 12.41 8.56 26.53
N CYS A 145 12.98 7.49 25.96
CA CYS A 145 13.72 7.50 24.71
C CYS A 145 13.24 6.45 23.70
N GLU A 146 12.25 5.62 24.03
CA GLU A 146 11.80 4.52 23.19
C GLU A 146 10.28 4.43 23.14
N VAL A 147 9.73 4.34 21.94
CA VAL A 147 8.34 4.04 21.66
C VAL A 147 8.25 2.83 20.75
N THR A 148 7.37 1.90 21.09
CA THR A 148 7.12 0.69 20.31
C THR A 148 5.76 0.79 19.63
N VAL A 149 5.68 0.26 18.41
CA VAL A 149 4.46 0.22 17.60
C VAL A 149 4.17 -1.23 17.25
N ASN A 150 3.01 -1.73 17.67
CA ASN A 150 2.58 -3.10 17.41
C ASN A 150 1.75 -3.17 16.13
N LEU A 151 2.31 -3.76 15.07
CA LEU A 151 1.59 -4.04 13.84
C LEU A 151 0.88 -5.38 13.94
N LYS A 152 -0.44 -5.36 14.16
CA LYS A 152 -1.28 -6.56 14.30
C LYS A 152 -1.33 -7.44 13.05
N ALA A 153 -1.30 -6.82 11.87
CA ALA A 153 -1.39 -7.53 10.60
C ALA A 153 -0.36 -6.98 9.61
N THR A 154 0.58 -7.80 9.19
CA THR A 154 1.48 -7.47 8.08
C THR A 154 1.14 -8.32 6.86
N LYS A 155 1.34 -7.76 5.66
CA LYS A 155 0.97 -8.44 4.40
C LYS A 155 1.67 -9.79 4.21
N THR A 156 2.84 -9.97 4.81
CA THR A 156 3.67 -11.18 4.71
C THR A 156 3.41 -12.18 5.85
N ASP A 157 2.61 -11.80 6.83
CA ASP A 157 2.35 -12.62 7.99
C ASP A 157 1.14 -13.53 7.75
N ILE A 158 1.44 -14.69 7.18
CA ILE A 158 0.49 -15.76 6.89
C ILE A 158 -0.20 -16.23 8.19
N PHE A 159 0.44 -16.04 9.35
CA PHE A 159 -0.04 -16.48 10.66
C PHE A 159 -0.62 -15.37 11.54
N ARG A 160 -0.61 -14.11 11.08
CA ARG A 160 -1.09 -12.92 11.82
C ARG A 160 -0.54 -12.79 13.25
N GLN A 161 0.72 -13.16 13.46
CA GLN A 161 1.41 -12.98 14.74
C GLN A 161 1.74 -11.51 15.06
N GLY A 162 1.76 -10.65 14.03
CA GLY A 162 2.12 -9.25 14.17
C GLY A 162 3.62 -9.02 14.37
N ILE A 163 4.03 -7.76 14.32
CA ILE A 163 5.44 -7.34 14.52
C ILE A 163 5.48 -6.09 15.39
N ILE A 164 6.40 -6.06 16.34
CA ILE A 164 6.69 -4.88 17.15
C ILE A 164 7.87 -4.12 16.53
N ILE A 165 7.68 -2.83 16.28
CA ILE A 165 8.72 -1.92 15.78
C ILE A 165 9.13 -0.98 16.91
N SER A 166 10.41 -1.00 17.27
CA SER A 166 11.00 -0.02 18.20
C SER A 166 11.47 1.22 17.44
N LEU A 167 11.04 2.38 17.94
CA LEU A 167 11.44 3.70 17.44
C LEU A 167 12.10 4.47 18.58
N PHE A 168 13.25 5.06 18.29
CA PHE A 168 14.05 5.76 19.29
C PHE A 168 13.95 7.27 19.15
N LYS A 169 14.10 7.95 20.27
CA LYS A 169 14.20 9.40 20.35
C LYS A 169 15.49 9.87 19.68
N ILE A 170 15.33 10.79 18.73
CA ILE A 170 16.42 11.45 18.02
C ILE A 170 16.28 12.96 18.14
N GLU A 171 17.35 13.68 17.80
CA GLU A 171 17.32 15.13 17.69
C GLU A 171 16.75 15.59 16.34
N GLY A 172 16.19 16.79 16.31
CA GLY A 172 15.61 17.40 15.10
C GLY A 172 14.08 17.32 15.00
N VAL A 173 13.57 17.83 13.88
CA VAL A 173 12.12 17.99 13.61
C VAL A 173 11.43 16.70 13.21
N VAL A 174 12.17 15.73 12.67
CA VAL A 174 11.66 14.42 12.24
C VAL A 174 11.76 13.36 13.32
N CYS A 175 11.71 13.75 14.60
CA CYS A 175 11.84 12.81 15.71
C CYS A 175 10.54 12.00 15.90
N PRO A 176 10.55 10.66 15.72
CA PRO A 176 9.36 9.83 15.84
C PRO A 176 8.79 9.87 17.26
N TYR A 177 9.66 9.82 18.29
CA TYR A 177 9.24 9.87 19.69
C TYR A 177 8.50 11.17 20.03
N LYS A 178 9.05 12.34 19.64
CA LYS A 178 8.45 13.65 19.95
C LYS A 178 7.11 13.81 19.27
N LEU A 179 7.02 13.48 17.97
CA LEU A 179 5.77 13.63 17.21
C LEU A 179 4.69 12.66 17.69
N LEU A 180 5.04 11.40 17.97
CA LEU A 180 4.11 10.43 18.55
C LEU A 180 3.62 10.88 19.92
N SER A 181 4.53 11.33 20.80
CA SER A 181 4.16 11.84 22.13
C SER A 181 3.20 13.03 22.03
N GLN A 182 3.49 14.01 21.17
CA GLN A 182 2.62 15.16 20.93
C GLN A 182 1.24 14.75 20.41
N LEU A 183 1.19 13.86 19.40
CA LEU A 183 -0.07 13.39 18.84
C LEU A 183 -0.91 12.65 19.89
N MET A 184 -0.28 11.80 20.70
CA MET A 184 -0.97 11.07 21.76
C MET A 184 -1.50 12.02 22.84
N SER A 185 -0.74 13.03 23.26
CA SER A 185 -1.22 14.05 24.22
C SER A 185 -2.44 14.81 23.67
N VAL A 186 -2.41 15.23 22.40
CA VAL A 186 -3.56 15.90 21.76
C VAL A 186 -4.76 14.95 21.69
N ARG A 187 -4.56 13.68 21.37
CA ARG A 187 -5.64 12.69 21.32
C ARG A 187 -6.26 12.37 22.67
N LEU A 188 -5.46 12.33 23.73
CA LEU A 188 -5.95 12.17 25.09
C LEU A 188 -6.85 13.36 25.49
N ASN A 189 -6.43 14.59 25.15
CA ASN A 189 -7.25 15.78 25.38
C ASN A 189 -8.58 15.77 24.59
N LEU A 190 -8.60 15.09 23.44
CA LEU A 190 -9.80 14.88 22.62
C LEU A 190 -10.61 13.64 23.02
N ASN A 191 -10.32 13.01 24.17
CA ASN A 191 -10.98 11.80 24.68
C ASN A 191 -10.95 10.61 23.71
N ALA A 192 -9.86 10.43 22.96
CA ALA A 192 -9.69 9.29 22.07
C ALA A 192 -9.74 7.97 22.85
N LYS A 193 -10.46 6.99 22.31
CA LYS A 193 -10.54 5.64 22.90
C LYS A 193 -9.35 4.80 22.45
N HIS A 194 -9.01 3.78 23.24
CA HIS A 194 -7.93 2.83 22.92
C HIS A 194 -8.07 2.19 21.52
N ASN A 195 -9.30 1.88 21.12
CA ASN A 195 -9.61 1.26 19.84
C ASN A 195 -9.83 2.28 18.72
N ASP A 196 -9.53 3.57 18.91
CA ASP A 196 -9.62 4.51 17.81
C ASP A 196 -8.44 4.34 16.85
N SER A 197 -8.73 4.57 15.57
CA SER A 197 -7.75 4.51 14.48
C SER A 197 -6.56 5.42 14.77
N PHE A 198 -5.35 4.92 14.51
CA PHE A 198 -4.13 5.72 14.53
C PHE A 198 -4.19 6.82 13.46
N SER A 199 -4.61 6.50 12.24
CA SER A 199 -4.82 7.48 11.17
C SER A 199 -6.14 8.23 11.33
N LEU A 200 -6.26 9.40 10.68
CA LEU A 200 -7.49 10.18 10.63
C LEU A 200 -8.68 9.27 10.24
N LYS A 201 -9.66 9.13 11.13
CA LYS A 201 -11.04 8.88 10.70
C LYS A 201 -11.41 10.12 9.88
N LYS A 202 -12.02 9.94 8.71
CA LYS A 202 -12.88 10.99 8.17
C LYS A 202 -13.88 11.28 9.31
N PRO A 203 -13.97 12.51 9.83
CA PRO A 203 -14.96 12.79 10.87
C PRO A 203 -16.35 12.62 10.21
N GLU A 204 -16.96 11.46 10.41
CA GLU A 204 -18.39 11.33 10.23
C GLU A 204 -19.03 12.03 11.42
N ASN A 205 -19.60 13.20 11.14
CA ASN A 205 -20.52 13.95 12.00
C ASN A 205 -19.90 14.70 13.20
N HIS A 206 -19.21 15.81 12.91
CA HIS A 206 -19.34 17.06 13.69
C HIS A 206 -18.83 18.26 12.88
N PHE A 207 -19.47 18.53 11.74
CA PHE A 207 -19.48 19.89 11.21
C PHE A 207 -20.88 20.45 11.49
N PRO A 208 -21.08 21.20 12.59
CA PRO A 208 -22.18 22.14 12.59
C PRO A 208 -21.90 23.10 11.43
N GLY A 209 -22.86 23.24 10.53
CA GLY A 209 -22.72 24.11 9.38
C GLY A 209 -22.42 25.55 9.78
N THR A 210 -22.05 26.34 8.78
CA THR A 210 -22.47 27.73 8.51
C THR A 210 -21.29 28.56 8.00
N ILE A 211 -21.34 28.86 6.69
CA ILE A 211 -21.08 30.16 6.01
C ILE A 211 -19.69 30.80 6.29
N LEU A 212 -18.76 30.97 5.34
CA LEU A 212 -18.78 31.61 4.01
C LEU A 212 -17.71 30.98 3.10
#